data_AF-A0A8T4BG93-F1
#
_entry.id   AF-A0A8T4BG93-F1
#
_cell.length_a   1.000
_cell.length_b   1.000
_cell.length_c   1.000
_cell.angle_alpha   90.00
_cell.angle_beta   90.00
_cell.angle_gamma   90.00
#
_symmetry.space_group_name_H-M   'P 1'
#
loop_
_entity.id
_entity.type
_entity.pdbx_description
1 polymer ?
#
loop_
_entity_poly.entity_id
_entity_poly.type
_entity_poly.pdbx_seq_one_letter_code
_entity_poly.pdbx_strand_id
1 'polypeptide(L)' 'MKRLYTRSEGGKGWDSVGWMCTCGCGGVTLDEGEWQLMECCTNGAE' A
#
# COMPACT_ATOMS: atom_id res chain seq x y z
N MET A 1 -7.23 7.64 -0.88
CA MET A 1 -6.28 6.56 -0.53
C MET A 1 -6.14 6.46 0.98
N LYS A 2 -5.89 5.26 1.50
CA LYS A 2 -5.57 4.97 2.91
C LYS A 2 -4.09 4.62 3.01
N ARG A 3 -3.38 5.04 4.07
CA ARG A 3 -1.96 4.70 4.24
C ARG A 3 -1.83 3.32 4.89
N LEU A 4 -0.88 2.53 4.41
CA LEU A 4 -0.53 1.21 4.93
C LEU A 4 0.74 1.28 5.77
N TYR A 5 0.75 0.51 6.85
CA TYR A 5 1.87 0.44 7.78
C TYR A 5 2.16 -1.01 8.12
N THR A 6 3.44 -1.34 8.29
CA THR A 6 3.89 -2.61 8.88
C THR A 6 4.52 -2.37 10.24
N ARG A 7 4.62 -3.44 11.04
CA ARG A 7 5.32 -3.36 12.31
C ARG A 7 6.82 -3.20 12.02
N SER A 8 7.45 -2.20 12.64
CA SER A 8 8.89 -2.03 12.53
C SER A 8 9.64 -3.25 13.06
N GLU A 9 10.70 -3.68 12.37
CA GLU A 9 11.51 -4.86 12.73
C GLU A 9 12.02 -4.80 14.19
N GLY A 10 12.26 -3.60 14.73
CA GLY A 10 12.67 -3.39 16.13
C GLY A 10 11.54 -3.48 17.17
N GLY A 11 10.33 -3.87 16.78
CA GLY A 11 9.18 -4.05 17.68
C GLY A 11 8.64 -2.75 18.29
N LYS A 12 9.13 -1.58 17.87
CA LYS A 12 8.68 -0.25 18.32
C LYS A 12 8.36 0.62 17.10
N GLY A 13 7.10 1.01 16.98
CA GLY A 13 6.65 1.89 15.90
C GLY A 13 5.99 1.15 14.73
N TRP A 14 5.81 1.90 13.66
CA TRP A 14 5.14 1.50 12.44
C TRP A 14 5.89 2.12 11.26
N ASP A 15 6.33 1.29 10.32
CA ASP A 15 6.95 1.76 9.09
C ASP A 15 5.88 1.93 8.01
N SER A 16 5.96 3.05 7.28
CA SER A 16 5.06 3.28 6.15
C SER A 16 5.48 2.39 4.98
N VAL A 17 4.57 1.53 4.53
CA VAL A 17 4.86 0.55 3.46
C VAL A 17 4.05 0.78 2.20
N GLY A 18 3.14 1.76 2.19
CA GLY A 18 2.40 2.07 0.98
C GLY A 18 1.07 2.81 1.17
N TRP A 19 0.28 2.77 0.11
CA TRP A 19 -1.05 3.35 0.02
C TRP A 19 -2.03 2.38 -0.62
N MET A 20 -3.26 2.34 -0.12
CA MET A 20 -4.35 1.56 -0.68
C MET A 20 -5.42 2.51 -1.23
N CYS A 21 -6.13 2.13 -2.28
CA CYS A 21 -7.32 2.83 -2.72
C CYS A 21 -8.37 2.84 -1.60
N THR A 22 -9.27 3.82 -1.61
CA THR A 22 -10.36 3.91 -0.63
C THR A 22 -11.28 2.69 -0.65
N CYS A 23 -11.43 2.10 -1.83
CA CYS A 23 -12.16 0.87 -2.12
C CYS A 23 -11.51 -0.43 -1.61
N GLY A 24 -10.22 -0.43 -1.28
CA GLY A 24 -9.47 -1.63 -0.91
C GLY A 24 -9.07 -2.58 -2.05
N CYS A 25 -9.46 -2.33 -3.30
CA CYS A 25 -9.20 -3.20 -4.46
C CYS A 25 -7.83 -2.98 -5.14
N GLY A 26 -7.11 -1.89 -4.84
CA GLY A 26 -5.80 -1.57 -5.44
C GLY A 26 -4.92 -0.75 -4.50
N GLY A 27 -3.65 -0.56 -4.85
CA GLY A 27 -2.68 0.12 -3.99
C GLY A 27 -1.26 0.15 -4.56
N VAL A 28 -0.38 0.88 -3.87
CA VAL A 28 1.07 0.90 -4.07
C VAL A 28 1.71 0.41 -2.78
N THR A 29 2.53 -0.62 -2.84
CA THR A 29 3.25 -1.18 -1.68
C THR A 29 4.74 -1.31 -1.97
N LEU A 30 5.57 -1.15 -0.96
CA LEU A 30 7.00 -1.44 -1.02
C LEU A 30 7.22 -2.86 -0.50
N ASP A 31 7.68 -3.75 -1.37
CA ASP A 31 7.98 -5.15 -1.03
C ASP A 31 9.41 -5.46 -1.46
N GLU A 32 10.23 -5.94 -0.51
CA GLU A 32 11.67 -6.25 -0.73
C GLU A 32 12.48 -5.13 -1.42
N GLY A 33 12.10 -3.86 -1.21
CA GLY A 33 12.77 -2.70 -1.81
C GLY A 33 12.22 -2.27 -3.18
N GLU A 34 11.28 -3.03 -3.74
CA GLU A 34 10.65 -2.74 -5.02
C GLU A 34 9.20 -2.25 -4.84
N TRP A 35 8.81 -1.24 -5.62
CA TRP A 35 7.45 -0.71 -5.60
C TRP A 35 6.52 -1.59 -6.44
N GLN A 36 5.54 -2.21 -5.77
CA GLN A 36 4.47 -2.99 -6.39
C GLN A 36 3.24 -2.12 -6.60
N LEU A 37 2.71 -2.11 -7.82
CA LEU A 37 1.47 -1.41 -8.19
C LEU A 37 0.36 -2.42 -8.42
N MET A 38 -0.75 -2.24 -7.71
CA MET A 38 -2.00 -2.97 -7.91
C MET A 38 -3.08 -1.99 -8.38
N GLU A 39 -3.64 -2.25 -9.55
CA GLU A 39 -4.62 -1.35 -10.16
C GLU A 39 -5.90 -1.25 -9.33
N CYS A 40 -6.41 -0.02 -9.25
CA CYS A 40 -7.68 0.25 -8.61
C CYS A 40 -8.82 -0.09 -9.59
N CYS A 41 -9.86 -0.75 -9.11
CA CYS A 41 -11.11 -1.00 -9.83
C CYS A 41 -11.81 0.27 -10.34
N THR A 42 -11.49 1.46 -9.81
CA THR A 42 -11.94 2.76 -10.36
C THR A 42 -11.09 3.24 -11.54
N ASN A 43 -9.85 2.77 -11.70
CA ASN A 43 -8.99 3.17 -12.82
C ASN A 43 -9.30 2.43 -14.13
N GLY A 44 -10.18 1.42 -14.09
CA GLY A 44 -10.78 0.78 -15.27
C GLY A 44 -12.19 1.27 -15.62
N ALA A 45 -12.63 2.39 -15.04
CA ALA A 45 -13.83 3.10 -15.48
C ALA A 45 -13.43 4.10 -16.58
N GLU A 46 -13.09 3.57 -17.76
CA GLU A 46 -13.16 4.32 -19.01
C GLU A 46 -14.55 4.16 -19.67
#